data_AF-A0A954B5F9-F1
#
_entry.id   AF-A0A954B5F9-F1
#
_cell.length_a   1.000
_cell.length_b   1.000
_cell.length_c   1.000
_cell.angle_alpha   90.00
_cell.angle_beta   90.00
_cell.angle_gamma   90.00
#
_symmetry.space_group_name_H-M   'P 1'
#
loop_
_entity.id
_entity.type
_entity.pdbx_description
1 polymer ?
#
loop_
_entity_poly.entity_id
_entity_poly.type
_entity_poly.pdbx_seq_one_letter_code
_entity_poly.pdbx_strand_id
1 'polypeptide(L)'
;MNDPMFFNKLAAAVLVALLLFFGLPQLAIALRGGGHHAGEGHELKLAYPIEFAAEGGHGAEAKPVADLGTLLAAASAAGGERRAALCKSCHTFDKGGTDGTGPNLWGIVDRPVASHAGFNYTGAVKAAGGVWSYDRLDKYLENSAAYIPGTAMAQRFAKPEQRADILAFLQTLSDAPVAFPTPAAPAEAVDGESGDAAGEEHANAGTLDEQIQPYLDGIEPVAGAPEIAKKKVELGELLYHDTRLSGDGSISCATCHALATGGVDGLTVSTGIRSAQGPINAPTVYNSAHNFVQFWDGRAATLEEQAGGPVENPLEMGADWDSVVVVLNQDADLVAQFQDAYGVGISKESVTTAIADFERTLATPNAPFDKYLRGDKAAISDDAKRGFLVFAESGCATCHTGSYFGGEAYQVLAAGFFEERGGAMTDADHGRVNVTGDNADERKFKVPMLRNAAVTAPYFHDGSAANLEDAGKRMARHQLGLELSDDDAKAVAAFITSLTGEYNGVPLHEMATQ
;
A
#
# COMPACT_ATOMS: atom_id res chain seq x y z
N MET A 1 -20.92 27.06 59.42
CA MET A 1 -21.99 26.45 58.61
C MET A 1 -21.38 25.23 57.93
N ASN A 2 -21.37 24.08 58.62
CA ASN A 2 -20.89 22.82 58.04
C ASN A 2 -22.11 22.17 57.40
N ASP A 3 -22.18 22.15 56.07
CA ASP A 3 -23.20 21.37 55.38
C ASP A 3 -22.82 19.89 55.52
N PRO A 4 -23.52 19.10 56.35
CA PRO A 4 -23.18 17.70 56.58
C PRO A 4 -23.34 16.85 55.31
N MET A 5 -23.98 17.40 54.26
CA MET A 5 -24.24 16.73 52.98
C MET A 5 -23.33 17.23 51.85
N PHE A 6 -22.30 18.03 52.14
CA PHE A 6 -21.40 18.58 51.11
C PHE A 6 -20.80 17.49 50.20
N PHE A 7 -20.24 16.43 50.79
CA PHE A 7 -19.66 15.33 50.02
C PHE A 7 -20.71 14.52 49.25
N ASN A 8 -21.92 14.38 49.77
CA ASN A 8 -23.01 13.71 49.07
C ASN A 8 -23.48 14.53 47.85
N LYS A 9 -23.52 15.85 47.97
CA LYS A 9 -23.84 16.76 46.86
C LYS A 9 -22.74 16.74 45.79
N LEU A 10 -21.48 16.69 46.20
CA LEU A 10 -20.35 16.58 45.29
C LEU A 10 -20.35 15.24 44.53
N ALA A 11 -20.58 14.12 45.24
CA ALA A 11 -20.69 12.80 44.62
C ALA A 11 -21.88 12.73 43.65
N ALA A 12 -23.03 13.31 44.01
CA ALA A 12 -24.18 13.39 43.12
C ALA A 12 -23.88 14.25 41.86
N ALA A 13 -23.18 15.38 42.01
CA ALA A 13 -22.80 16.21 40.87
C ALA A 13 -21.85 15.47 39.91
N VAL A 14 -20.88 14.72 40.43
CA VAL A 14 -19.97 13.90 39.63
C VAL A 14 -20.71 12.77 38.92
N LEU A 15 -21.61 12.06 39.62
CA LEU A 15 -22.39 10.99 39.01
C LEU A 15 -23.34 11.49 37.92
N VAL A 16 -23.96 12.65 38.12
CA VAL A 16 -24.80 13.29 37.09
C VAL A 16 -23.95 13.72 35.89
N ALA A 17 -22.77 14.30 36.11
CA ALA A 17 -21.86 14.65 35.02
C ALA A 17 -21.42 13.41 34.23
N LEU A 18 -21.05 12.32 34.91
CA LEU A 18 -20.69 11.05 34.26
C LEU A 18 -21.87 10.46 33.48
N LEU A 19 -23.10 10.50 34.03
CA LEU A 19 -24.30 10.03 33.33
C LEU A 19 -24.59 10.87 32.07
N LEU A 20 -24.36 12.18 32.12
CA LEU A 20 -24.56 13.06 30.96
C LEU A 20 -23.47 12.86 29.90
N PHE A 21 -22.20 12.78 30.28
CA PHE A 21 -21.09 12.65 29.33
C PHE A 21 -20.96 11.26 28.74
N PHE A 22 -21.17 10.20 29.54
CA PHE A 22 -21.02 8.81 29.07
C PHE A 22 -22.36 8.15 28.76
N GLY A 23 -23.45 8.53 29.44
CA GLY A 23 -24.77 7.91 29.23
C GLY A 23 -25.55 8.48 28.04
N LEU A 24 -25.49 9.79 27.78
CA LEU A 24 -26.21 10.39 26.64
C LEU A 24 -25.73 9.90 25.27
N PRO A 25 -24.41 9.73 25.01
CA PRO A 25 -23.95 9.15 23.74
C PRO A 25 -24.45 7.72 23.54
N GLN A 26 -24.44 6.90 24.60
CA GLN A 26 -24.92 5.51 24.54
C GLN A 26 -26.43 5.43 24.31
N LEU A 27 -27.19 6.34 24.93
CA LEU A 27 -28.63 6.47 24.67
C LEU A 27 -28.90 6.97 23.24
N ALA A 28 -28.06 7.87 22.71
CA ALA A 28 -28.16 8.33 21.33
C ALA A 28 -27.83 7.23 20.31
N ILE A 29 -26.92 6.30 20.63
CA ILE A 29 -26.62 5.11 19.84
C ILE A 29 -27.78 4.11 19.90
N ALA A 30 -28.33 3.86 21.10
CA ALA A 30 -29.46 2.96 21.28
C ALA A 30 -30.75 3.48 20.60
N LEU A 31 -31.00 4.79 20.63
CA LEU A 31 -32.12 5.45 19.96
C LEU A 31 -31.95 5.56 18.45
N ARG A 32 -30.71 5.55 17.94
CA ARG A 32 -30.44 5.49 16.48
C ARG A 32 -30.77 4.13 15.86
N GLY A 33 -31.18 3.15 16.67
CA GLY A 33 -31.71 1.87 16.24
C GLY A 33 -30.62 0.96 15.65
N GLY A 34 -30.38 -0.15 16.34
CA GLY A 34 -29.72 -1.33 15.77
C GLY A 34 -30.58 -1.95 14.66
N GLY A 35 -30.67 -1.26 13.54
CA GLY A 35 -31.28 -1.72 12.30
C GLY A 35 -30.20 -2.17 11.35
N HIS A 36 -30.09 -3.48 11.15
CA HIS A 36 -29.49 -4.05 9.96
C HIS A 36 -30.17 -3.45 8.71
N HIS A 37 -29.49 -2.54 8.01
CA HIS A 37 -29.84 -2.23 6.63
C HIS A 37 -29.27 -3.33 5.74
N ALA A 38 -30.09 -4.37 5.56
CA ALA A 38 -29.96 -5.28 4.43
C ALA A 38 -30.40 -4.53 3.16
N GLY A 39 -29.43 -4.25 2.28
CA GLY A 39 -29.60 -4.11 0.82
C GLY A 39 -30.17 -2.79 0.28
N GLU A 40 -29.30 -2.01 -0.37
CA GLU A 40 -29.40 -1.81 -1.82
C GLU A 40 -28.00 -1.96 -2.41
N GLY A 41 -27.80 -2.99 -3.24
CA GLY A 41 -26.55 -3.21 -3.95
C GLY A 41 -26.40 -2.16 -5.04
N HIS A 42 -25.53 -1.19 -4.81
CA HIS A 42 -24.98 -0.40 -5.91
C HIS A 42 -23.89 -1.24 -6.58
N GLU A 43 -24.29 -1.88 -7.68
CA GLU A 43 -23.37 -2.37 -8.70
C GLU A 43 -22.47 -1.19 -9.11
N LEU A 44 -21.21 -1.22 -8.69
CA LEU A 44 -20.17 -0.31 -9.18
C LEU A 44 -19.98 -0.59 -10.68
N LYS A 45 -20.78 0.09 -11.51
CA LYS A 45 -20.56 0.15 -12.95
C LYS A 45 -19.41 1.11 -13.18
N LEU A 46 -18.21 0.55 -13.37
CA LEU A 46 -17.11 1.23 -14.05
C LEU A 46 -17.67 1.86 -15.34
N ALA A 47 -17.66 3.18 -15.41
CA ALA A 47 -18.00 3.88 -16.63
C ALA A 47 -16.88 3.62 -17.64
N TYR A 48 -17.27 3.13 -18.81
CA TYR A 48 -16.48 2.77 -20.01
C TYR A 48 -16.01 1.30 -20.12
N PRO A 49 -16.56 0.53 -21.08
CA PRO A 49 -16.03 -0.78 -21.43
C PRO A 49 -14.74 -0.61 -22.26
N ILE A 50 -13.63 -1.17 -21.77
CA ILE A 50 -12.45 -1.41 -22.60
C ILE A 50 -12.68 -2.75 -23.31
N GLU A 51 -13.02 -2.68 -24.59
CA GLU A 51 -13.04 -3.85 -25.47
C GLU A 51 -11.58 -4.27 -25.74
N PHE A 52 -11.15 -5.39 -25.15
CA PHE A 52 -9.92 -6.04 -25.57
C PHE A 52 -10.17 -6.73 -26.91
N ALA A 53 -9.72 -6.08 -27.98
CA ALA A 53 -9.53 -6.75 -29.26
C ALA A 53 -8.44 -7.82 -29.09
N ALA A 54 -8.83 -9.08 -29.20
CA ALA A 54 -7.91 -10.19 -29.29
C ALA A 54 -7.21 -10.15 -30.65
N GLU A 55 -5.95 -9.73 -30.70
CA GLU A 55 -5.11 -9.97 -31.86
C GLU A 55 -3.78 -10.63 -31.47
N GLY A 56 -3.63 -11.86 -31.98
CA GLY A 56 -2.39 -12.31 -32.62
C GLY A 56 -1.18 -12.55 -31.73
N GLY A 57 -1.20 -13.64 -30.96
CA GLY A 57 -0.01 -14.18 -30.30
C GLY A 57 1.15 -14.39 -31.27
N HIS A 58 2.31 -13.83 -30.93
CA HIS A 58 3.59 -14.30 -31.42
C HIS A 58 4.14 -15.28 -30.39
N GLY A 59 4.04 -16.57 -30.71
CA GLY A 59 4.58 -17.64 -29.88
C GLY A 59 6.10 -17.57 -29.85
N ALA A 60 6.65 -17.17 -28.70
CA ALA A 60 7.97 -17.62 -28.30
C ALA A 60 7.81 -19.03 -27.72
N GLU A 61 8.49 -20.01 -28.30
CA GLU A 61 8.51 -21.39 -27.80
C GLU A 61 8.95 -21.40 -26.33
N ALA A 62 8.04 -21.83 -25.45
CA ALA A 62 8.32 -22.00 -24.03
C ALA A 62 9.35 -23.12 -23.84
N LYS A 63 10.41 -22.83 -23.08
CA LYS A 63 11.30 -23.87 -22.55
C LYS A 63 10.45 -24.90 -21.78
N PRO A 64 10.75 -26.20 -21.86
CA PRO A 64 9.99 -27.21 -21.12
C PRO A 64 10.11 -26.94 -19.61
N VAL A 65 8.99 -26.58 -18.97
CA VAL A 65 8.90 -26.54 -17.52
C VAL A 65 8.91 -27.98 -17.03
N ALA A 66 9.81 -28.31 -16.09
CA ALA A 66 9.86 -29.64 -15.49
C ALA A 66 8.50 -29.98 -14.85
N ASP A 67 8.07 -31.24 -14.92
CA ASP A 67 6.80 -31.65 -14.32
C ASP A 67 6.84 -31.50 -12.79
N LEU A 68 5.67 -31.33 -12.17
CA LEU A 68 5.56 -31.09 -10.73
C LEU A 68 6.17 -32.23 -9.89
N GLY A 69 6.12 -33.48 -10.35
CA GLY A 69 6.77 -34.60 -9.68
C GLY A 69 8.30 -34.46 -9.67
N THR A 70 8.89 -34.08 -10.81
CA THR A 70 10.32 -33.76 -10.92
C THR A 70 10.71 -32.58 -10.02
N LEU A 71 9.92 -31.52 -10.00
CA LEU A 71 10.17 -30.34 -9.16
C LEU A 71 10.10 -30.67 -7.66
N LEU A 72 9.08 -31.43 -7.24
CA LEU A 72 8.90 -31.83 -5.84
C LEU A 72 9.98 -32.82 -5.39
N ALA A 73 10.49 -33.68 -6.28
CA ALA A 73 11.60 -34.57 -5.98
C ALA A 73 12.92 -33.81 -5.72
N ALA A 74 13.09 -32.63 -6.32
CA ALA A 74 14.25 -31.76 -6.13
C ALA A 74 14.07 -30.68 -5.04
N ALA A 75 12.87 -30.58 -4.47
CA ALA A 75 12.50 -29.50 -3.56
C ALA A 75 13.17 -29.58 -2.18
N SER A 76 13.40 -28.41 -1.58
CA SER A 76 13.95 -28.23 -0.24
C SER A 76 12.87 -27.77 0.74
N ALA A 77 12.49 -28.64 1.70
CA ALA A 77 11.56 -28.27 2.76
C ALA A 77 12.06 -27.08 3.62
N ALA A 78 13.37 -27.00 3.89
CA ALA A 78 13.96 -25.86 4.59
C ALA A 78 13.91 -24.57 3.75
N GLY A 79 14.07 -24.68 2.42
CA GLY A 79 13.85 -23.57 1.49
C GLY A 79 12.38 -23.11 1.48
N GLY A 80 11.47 -24.08 1.52
CA GLY A 80 10.03 -23.86 1.62
C GLY A 80 9.63 -23.15 2.90
N GLU A 81 10.19 -23.55 4.04
CA GLU A 81 9.92 -22.92 5.34
C GLU A 81 10.31 -21.44 5.34
N ARG A 82 11.48 -21.11 4.77
CA ARG A 82 11.93 -19.71 4.63
C ARG A 82 10.97 -18.89 3.76
N ARG A 83 10.51 -19.45 2.64
CA ARG A 83 9.54 -18.79 1.75
C ARG A 83 8.15 -18.67 2.38
N ALA A 84 7.74 -19.69 3.14
CA ALA A 84 6.48 -19.69 3.88
C ALA A 84 6.47 -18.70 5.06
N ALA A 85 7.59 -18.03 5.36
CA ALA A 85 7.62 -16.92 6.31
C ALA A 85 6.62 -15.81 5.92
N LEU A 86 6.47 -15.52 4.62
CA LEU A 86 5.49 -14.56 4.09
C LEU A 86 4.06 -14.94 4.48
N CYS A 87 3.77 -16.25 4.52
CA CYS A 87 2.47 -16.79 4.87
C CYS A 87 2.20 -16.75 6.39
N LYS A 88 3.22 -16.58 7.25
CA LYS A 88 3.07 -16.48 8.72
C LYS A 88 2.27 -15.25 9.16
N SER A 89 2.22 -14.21 8.32
CA SER A 89 1.43 -13.00 8.55
C SER A 89 -0.08 -13.28 8.62
N CYS A 90 -0.55 -14.33 7.93
CA CYS A 90 -1.97 -14.68 7.85
C CYS A 90 -2.28 -16.08 8.40
N HIS A 91 -1.33 -17.01 8.34
CA HIS A 91 -1.54 -18.41 8.68
C HIS A 91 -0.66 -18.86 9.85
N THR A 92 -1.15 -19.82 10.62
CA THR A 92 -0.34 -20.59 11.56
C THR A 92 -0.02 -21.97 10.99
N PHE A 93 1.09 -22.55 11.47
CA PHE A 93 1.62 -23.81 10.95
C PHE A 93 1.67 -24.93 11.99
N ASP A 94 1.51 -24.62 13.27
CA ASP A 94 1.58 -25.62 14.34
C ASP A 94 0.36 -26.53 14.37
N LYS A 95 0.56 -27.76 14.85
CA LYS A 95 -0.53 -28.73 15.04
C LYS A 95 -1.56 -28.19 16.03
N GLY A 96 -2.77 -27.94 15.54
CA GLY A 96 -3.85 -27.35 16.35
C GLY A 96 -3.64 -25.87 16.67
N GLY A 97 -2.80 -25.17 15.90
CA GLY A 97 -2.63 -23.72 16.00
C GLY A 97 -3.91 -22.96 15.68
N THR A 98 -3.99 -21.71 16.15
CA THR A 98 -5.15 -20.84 15.95
C THR A 98 -5.26 -20.35 14.52
N ASP A 99 -6.48 -20.07 14.06
CA ASP A 99 -6.69 -19.32 12.83
C ASP A 99 -6.20 -17.87 12.97
N GLY A 100 -5.71 -17.29 11.87
CA GLY A 100 -5.38 -15.87 11.75
C GLY A 100 -6.29 -15.19 10.72
N THR A 101 -5.72 -14.31 9.90
CA THR A 101 -6.40 -13.80 8.68
C THR A 101 -6.73 -14.94 7.71
N GLY A 102 -5.91 -15.99 7.71
CA GLY A 102 -6.14 -17.26 7.01
C GLY A 102 -6.27 -18.44 7.99
N PRO A 103 -6.77 -19.60 7.53
CA PRO A 103 -6.92 -20.78 8.37
C PRO A 103 -5.56 -21.37 8.76
N ASN A 104 -5.49 -22.12 9.86
CA ASN A 104 -4.32 -22.94 10.17
C ASN A 104 -4.03 -23.96 9.04
N LEU A 105 -2.76 -24.08 8.68
CA LEU A 105 -2.30 -24.86 7.53
C LEU A 105 -1.77 -26.26 7.87
N TRP A 106 -1.82 -26.68 9.15
CA TRP A 106 -1.50 -28.05 9.52
C TRP A 106 -2.44 -29.04 8.81
N GLY A 107 -1.85 -30.03 8.14
CA GLY A 107 -2.54 -31.05 7.36
C GLY A 107 -3.31 -30.50 6.17
N ILE A 108 -2.80 -29.45 5.49
CA ILE A 108 -3.49 -28.83 4.35
C ILE A 108 -3.52 -29.72 3.11
N VAL A 109 -2.45 -30.51 2.86
CA VAL A 109 -2.37 -31.37 1.67
C VAL A 109 -3.43 -32.47 1.74
N ASP A 110 -4.21 -32.62 0.66
CA ASP A 110 -5.42 -33.48 0.54
C ASP A 110 -6.59 -33.12 1.46
N ARG A 111 -6.51 -32.02 2.22
CA ARG A 111 -7.64 -31.52 2.99
C ARG A 111 -8.75 -31.02 2.04
N PRO A 112 -10.04 -31.30 2.32
CA PRO A 112 -11.11 -30.71 1.55
C PRO A 112 -11.05 -29.17 1.58
N VAL A 113 -11.35 -28.55 0.44
CA VAL A 113 -11.34 -27.08 0.34
C VAL A 113 -12.43 -26.52 1.27
N ALA A 114 -12.11 -25.41 1.93
CA ALA A 114 -13.01 -24.73 2.87
C ALA A 114 -13.48 -25.58 4.06
N SER A 115 -12.67 -26.54 4.52
CA SER A 115 -13.08 -27.50 5.57
C SER A 115 -12.38 -27.35 6.92
N HIS A 116 -11.53 -26.35 7.13
CA HIS A 116 -10.97 -26.10 8.47
C HIS A 116 -12.09 -25.63 9.40
N ALA A 117 -12.30 -26.37 10.49
CA ALA A 117 -13.39 -26.08 11.41
C ALA A 117 -13.16 -24.74 12.12
N GLY A 118 -14.17 -23.88 12.14
CA GLY A 118 -14.11 -22.58 12.81
C GLY A 118 -13.67 -21.41 11.91
N PHE A 119 -13.05 -21.67 10.76
CA PHE A 119 -12.62 -20.62 9.84
C PHE A 119 -13.73 -20.18 8.88
N ASN A 120 -13.93 -18.87 8.70
CA ASN A 120 -14.92 -18.34 7.76
C ASN A 120 -14.32 -18.01 6.39
N TYR A 121 -14.47 -18.94 5.44
CA TYR A 121 -13.99 -18.78 4.06
C TYR A 121 -14.86 -17.82 3.22
N THR A 122 -14.25 -17.20 2.20
CA THR A 122 -14.99 -16.44 1.17
C THR A 122 -15.93 -17.35 0.38
N GLY A 123 -16.98 -16.78 -0.22
CA GLY A 123 -17.93 -17.53 -1.06
C GLY A 123 -17.24 -18.24 -2.22
N ALA A 124 -16.23 -17.61 -2.83
CA ALA A 124 -15.45 -18.19 -3.92
C ALA A 124 -14.69 -19.46 -3.49
N VAL A 125 -14.02 -19.43 -2.34
CA VAL A 125 -13.28 -20.60 -1.83
C VAL A 125 -14.24 -21.72 -1.42
N LYS A 126 -15.40 -21.39 -0.83
CA LYS A 126 -16.45 -22.38 -0.52
C LYS A 126 -17.01 -23.06 -1.78
N ALA A 127 -17.18 -22.30 -2.87
CA ALA A 127 -17.70 -22.81 -4.14
C ALA A 127 -16.68 -23.64 -4.93
N ALA A 128 -15.38 -23.50 -4.66
CA ALA A 128 -14.33 -24.15 -5.43
C ALA A 128 -14.32 -25.69 -5.27
N GLY A 129 -14.90 -26.25 -4.21
CA GLY A 129 -15.06 -27.70 -3.97
C GLY A 129 -13.76 -28.50 -3.99
N GLY A 130 -13.83 -29.83 -3.93
CA GLY A 130 -12.67 -30.74 -4.05
C GLY A 130 -11.69 -30.71 -2.87
N VAL A 131 -10.44 -31.13 -3.11
CA VAL A 131 -9.35 -31.19 -2.13
C VAL A 131 -8.15 -30.33 -2.55
N TRP A 132 -7.30 -29.96 -1.59
CA TRP A 132 -6.01 -29.31 -1.81
C TRP A 132 -4.91 -30.33 -2.16
N SER A 133 -4.95 -30.86 -3.38
CA SER A 133 -3.85 -31.67 -3.93
C SER A 133 -2.61 -30.83 -4.23
N TYR A 134 -1.44 -31.46 -4.43
CA TYR A 134 -0.22 -30.75 -4.83
C TYR A 134 -0.41 -29.93 -6.12
N ASP A 135 -1.02 -30.49 -7.17
CA ASP A 135 -1.31 -29.75 -8.41
C ASP A 135 -2.20 -28.53 -8.18
N ARG A 136 -3.16 -28.65 -7.26
CA ARG A 136 -4.09 -27.56 -6.98
C ARG A 136 -3.43 -26.48 -6.15
N LEU A 137 -2.64 -26.87 -5.15
CA LEU A 137 -1.86 -25.95 -4.33
C LEU A 137 -0.80 -25.24 -5.18
N ASP A 138 -0.15 -25.94 -6.12
CA ASP A 138 0.81 -25.33 -7.06
C ASP A 138 0.16 -24.21 -7.87
N LYS A 139 -0.96 -24.50 -8.55
CA LYS A 139 -1.70 -23.50 -9.35
C LYS A 139 -2.27 -22.36 -8.50
N TYR A 140 -2.71 -22.67 -7.29
CA TYR A 140 -3.22 -21.65 -6.38
C TYR A 140 -2.10 -20.77 -5.83
N LEU A 141 -0.90 -21.30 -5.58
CA LEU A 141 0.26 -20.51 -5.19
C LEU A 141 0.86 -19.73 -6.36
N GLU A 142 0.73 -20.23 -7.59
CA GLU A 142 1.17 -19.52 -8.80
C GLU A 142 0.45 -18.19 -8.94
N ASN A 143 -0.88 -18.18 -8.82
CA ASN A 143 -1.68 -16.96 -8.72
C ASN A 143 -3.04 -17.28 -8.12
N SER A 144 -3.21 -17.01 -6.83
CA SER A 144 -4.41 -17.43 -6.09
C SER A 144 -5.67 -16.70 -6.53
N ALA A 145 -5.56 -15.41 -6.85
CA ALA A 145 -6.67 -14.57 -7.29
C ALA A 145 -7.14 -14.95 -8.71
N ALA A 146 -6.21 -15.32 -9.61
CA ALA A 146 -6.57 -15.83 -10.92
C ALA A 146 -7.14 -17.26 -10.85
N TYR A 147 -6.61 -18.10 -9.95
CA TYR A 147 -7.06 -19.48 -9.82
C TYR A 147 -8.43 -19.61 -9.14
N ILE A 148 -8.71 -18.79 -8.11
CA ILE A 148 -10.02 -18.68 -7.46
C ILE A 148 -10.40 -17.19 -7.37
N PRO A 149 -11.04 -16.63 -8.41
CA PRO A 149 -11.51 -15.24 -8.39
C PRO A 149 -12.44 -14.96 -7.21
N GLY A 150 -12.12 -13.93 -6.42
CA GLY A 150 -12.84 -13.60 -5.18
C GLY A 150 -12.33 -14.33 -3.92
N THR A 151 -11.17 -14.99 -3.99
CA THR A 151 -10.44 -15.39 -2.79
C THR A 151 -9.89 -14.16 -2.04
N ALA A 152 -9.89 -14.21 -0.71
CA ALA A 152 -9.27 -13.18 0.12
C ALA A 152 -7.75 -13.34 0.24
N MET A 153 -7.23 -14.53 -0.07
CA MET A 153 -5.79 -14.79 -0.07
C MET A 153 -5.25 -14.46 -1.47
N ALA A 154 -4.72 -13.25 -1.66
CA ALA A 154 -4.06 -12.84 -2.90
C ALA A 154 -2.53 -12.99 -2.75
N GLN A 155 -1.98 -14.08 -3.28
CA GLN A 155 -0.56 -14.44 -3.23
C GLN A 155 -0.12 -14.97 -4.60
N ARG A 156 1.13 -14.71 -4.98
CA ARG A 156 1.70 -15.08 -6.28
C ARG A 156 3.16 -15.51 -6.14
N PHE A 157 3.44 -16.76 -6.48
CA PHE A 157 4.77 -17.37 -6.55
C PHE A 157 5.02 -17.87 -7.96
N ALA A 158 5.57 -17.00 -8.82
CA ALA A 158 5.69 -17.28 -10.26
C ALA A 158 6.66 -18.42 -10.59
N LYS A 159 7.74 -18.61 -9.81
CA LYS A 159 8.76 -19.64 -10.07
C LYS A 159 8.28 -21.02 -9.58
N PRO A 160 8.21 -22.04 -10.45
CA PRO A 160 7.72 -23.37 -10.07
C PRO A 160 8.60 -24.07 -9.03
N GLU A 161 9.90 -23.79 -9.00
CA GLU A 161 10.83 -24.32 -7.99
C GLU A 161 10.51 -23.76 -6.59
N GLN A 162 10.16 -22.46 -6.51
CA GLN A 162 9.78 -21.83 -5.24
C GLN A 162 8.48 -22.42 -4.69
N ARG A 163 7.52 -22.67 -5.58
CA ARG A 163 6.27 -23.34 -5.20
C ARG A 163 6.53 -24.76 -4.75
N ALA A 164 7.34 -25.53 -5.49
CA ALA A 164 7.72 -26.88 -5.11
C ALA A 164 8.37 -26.93 -3.71
N ASP A 165 9.24 -25.97 -3.39
CA ASP A 165 9.81 -25.85 -2.04
C ASP A 165 8.74 -25.58 -0.98
N ILE A 166 7.82 -24.63 -1.22
CA ILE A 166 6.71 -24.35 -0.29
C ILE A 166 5.84 -25.60 -0.10
N LEU A 167 5.52 -26.31 -1.18
CA LEU A 167 4.76 -27.57 -1.12
C LEU A 167 5.50 -28.66 -0.34
N ALA A 168 6.83 -28.73 -0.47
CA ALA A 168 7.66 -29.65 0.31
C ALA A 168 7.66 -29.29 1.80
N PHE A 169 7.63 -28.01 2.15
CA PHE A 169 7.43 -27.59 3.54
C PHE A 169 6.03 -27.94 4.05
N LEU A 170 4.97 -27.66 3.27
CA LEU A 170 3.58 -27.98 3.65
C LEU A 170 3.38 -29.49 3.86
N GLN A 171 4.11 -30.34 3.13
CA GLN A 171 4.13 -31.78 3.36
C GLN A 171 4.60 -32.14 4.78
N THR A 172 5.59 -31.41 5.33
CA THR A 172 6.12 -31.68 6.68
C THR A 172 5.12 -31.37 7.80
N LEU A 173 4.08 -30.57 7.50
CA LEU A 173 3.08 -30.12 8.47
C LEU A 173 1.92 -31.11 8.58
N SER A 174 2.21 -32.39 8.81
CA SER A 174 1.17 -33.43 8.90
C SER A 174 1.63 -34.61 9.75
N ASP A 175 0.68 -35.22 10.47
CA ASP A 175 0.90 -36.52 11.12
C ASP A 175 0.97 -37.68 10.11
N ALA A 176 0.39 -37.47 8.92
CA ALA A 176 0.39 -38.41 7.81
C ALA A 176 0.72 -37.65 6.52
N PRO A 177 2.01 -37.35 6.26
CA PRO A 177 2.43 -36.63 5.06
C PRO A 177 2.02 -37.35 3.78
N VAL A 178 1.37 -36.63 2.87
CA VAL A 178 0.99 -37.16 1.55
C VAL A 178 2.24 -37.27 0.69
N ALA A 179 2.48 -38.45 0.10
CA ALA A 179 3.63 -38.68 -0.77
C ALA A 179 3.59 -37.78 -2.01
N PHE A 180 4.75 -37.33 -2.47
CA PHE A 180 4.83 -36.54 -3.70
C PHE A 180 4.41 -37.37 -4.92
N PRO A 181 3.83 -36.74 -5.95
CA PRO A 181 3.60 -37.39 -7.24
C PRO A 181 4.93 -37.88 -7.83
N THR A 182 4.90 -39.05 -8.48
CA THR A 182 6.10 -39.60 -9.13
C THR A 182 6.52 -38.69 -10.29
N PRO A 183 7.83 -38.36 -10.43
CA PRO A 183 8.34 -37.67 -11.60
C PRO A 183 7.90 -38.34 -12.90
N ALA A 184 7.54 -37.56 -13.91
CA ALA A 184 7.33 -38.10 -15.25
C ALA A 184 8.64 -38.74 -15.74
N ALA A 185 8.54 -39.88 -16.46
CA ALA A 185 9.72 -40.56 -16.98
C ALA A 185 10.58 -39.58 -17.82
N PRO A 186 11.91 -39.53 -17.64
CA PRO A 186 12.75 -38.62 -18.40
C PRO A 186 12.57 -38.87 -19.90
N ALA A 187 12.36 -37.82 -20.68
CA ALA A 187 12.61 -37.89 -22.12
C ALA A 187 14.08 -38.27 -22.31
N GLU A 188 14.34 -39.28 -23.15
CA GLU A 188 15.63 -39.93 -23.34
C GLU A 188 16.80 -38.93 -23.38
N ALA A 189 17.73 -39.08 -22.44
CA ALA A 189 18.95 -38.30 -22.36
C ALA A 189 19.90 -38.69 -23.51
N VAL A 190 20.47 -37.69 -24.18
CA VAL A 190 21.61 -37.87 -25.08
C VAL A 190 22.87 -37.80 -24.23
N ASP A 191 23.65 -38.88 -24.26
CA ASP A 191 24.83 -39.09 -23.43
C ASP A 191 25.95 -38.06 -23.70
N GLY A 192 26.54 -37.55 -22.62
CA GLY A 192 27.70 -36.65 -22.65
C GLY A 192 28.44 -36.68 -21.31
N GLU A 193 29.47 -37.52 -21.29
CA GLU A 193 30.41 -37.93 -20.24
C GLU A 193 30.67 -37.01 -19.02
N SER A 194 30.75 -37.70 -17.88
CA SER A 194 31.24 -37.28 -16.56
C SER A 194 32.73 -36.91 -16.53
N GLY A 195 33.05 -35.80 -15.87
CA GLY A 195 34.37 -35.45 -15.36
C GLY A 195 34.28 -34.90 -13.93
N ASP A 196 35.18 -35.38 -13.09
CA ASP A 196 35.19 -35.34 -11.61
C ASP A 196 35.18 -33.96 -10.93
N ALA A 197 34.73 -34.01 -9.68
CA ALA A 197 34.52 -32.94 -8.73
C ALA A 197 35.78 -32.15 -8.31
N ALA A 198 35.62 -30.84 -8.14
CA ALA A 198 35.70 -30.15 -6.84
C ALA A 198 35.95 -28.65 -7.06
N GLY A 199 34.99 -27.82 -6.61
CA GLY A 199 35.13 -26.38 -6.49
C GLY A 199 34.28 -25.62 -7.51
N GLU A 200 33.06 -25.26 -7.09
CA GLU A 200 32.29 -24.06 -7.52
C GLU A 200 30.87 -24.18 -6.94
N GLU A 201 30.67 -23.66 -5.73
CA GLU A 201 29.34 -23.38 -5.20
C GLU A 201 28.87 -22.06 -5.84
N HIS A 202 27.75 -22.13 -6.58
CA HIS A 202 26.95 -21.01 -7.12
C HIS A 202 27.54 -20.16 -8.26
N ALA A 203 27.66 -20.72 -9.47
CA ALA A 203 27.85 -19.95 -10.70
C ALA A 203 26.83 -20.33 -11.79
N ASN A 204 25.53 -20.16 -11.52
CA ASN A 204 24.54 -20.08 -12.59
C ASN A 204 23.26 -19.31 -12.18
N ALA A 205 23.41 -18.23 -11.40
CA ALA A 205 22.36 -17.21 -11.37
C ALA A 205 22.56 -16.37 -12.64
N GLY A 206 21.53 -16.28 -13.49
CA GLY A 206 21.57 -15.44 -14.70
C GLY A 206 21.94 -13.98 -14.39
N THR A 207 22.07 -13.15 -15.42
CA THR A 207 22.29 -11.70 -15.24
C THR A 207 21.24 -11.09 -14.29
N LEU A 208 21.55 -9.98 -13.62
CA LEU A 208 20.58 -9.31 -12.74
C LEU A 208 19.29 -8.96 -13.50
N ASP A 209 19.40 -8.61 -14.78
CA ASP A 209 18.25 -8.39 -15.68
C ASP A 209 17.37 -9.63 -15.83
N GLU A 210 17.96 -10.81 -16.03
CA GLU A 210 17.22 -12.08 -16.09
C GLU A 210 16.59 -12.45 -14.74
N GLN A 211 17.26 -12.14 -13.63
CA GLN A 211 16.77 -12.44 -12.29
C GLN A 211 15.55 -11.61 -11.90
N ILE A 212 15.51 -10.33 -12.31
CA ILE A 212 14.39 -9.44 -11.97
C ILE A 212 13.20 -9.55 -12.93
N GLN A 213 13.41 -10.04 -14.16
CA GLN A 213 12.36 -10.12 -15.18
C GLN A 213 11.04 -10.76 -14.70
N PRO A 214 11.03 -11.85 -13.91
CA PRO A 214 9.79 -12.47 -13.43
C PRO A 214 8.96 -11.59 -12.47
N TYR A 215 9.57 -10.54 -11.91
CA TYR A 215 8.93 -9.63 -10.95
C TYR A 215 8.44 -8.34 -11.61
N LEU A 216 8.72 -8.12 -12.89
CA LEU A 216 8.29 -6.93 -13.63
C LEU A 216 6.87 -7.04 -14.20
N ASP A 217 6.31 -8.25 -14.23
CA ASP A 217 4.97 -8.51 -14.75
C ASP A 217 3.90 -7.67 -14.03
N GLY A 218 3.19 -6.83 -14.78
CA GLY A 218 2.13 -5.97 -14.25
C GLY A 218 2.64 -4.64 -13.66
N ILE A 219 3.93 -4.33 -13.81
CA ILE A 219 4.50 -3.03 -13.49
C ILE A 219 4.71 -2.26 -14.78
N GLU A 220 3.95 -1.18 -14.94
CA GLU A 220 4.04 -0.32 -16.12
C GLU A 220 4.80 0.98 -15.80
N PRO A 221 5.48 1.59 -16.79
CA PRO A 221 6.01 2.95 -16.64
C PRO A 221 4.89 3.92 -16.24
N VAL A 222 5.18 4.88 -15.36
CA VAL A 222 4.19 5.92 -15.04
C VAL A 222 3.80 6.70 -16.28
N ALA A 223 2.49 6.87 -16.44
CA ALA A 223 1.90 7.67 -17.49
C ALA A 223 2.17 9.16 -17.24
N GLY A 224 2.18 9.94 -18.33
CA GLY A 224 2.20 11.40 -18.22
C GLY A 224 0.92 11.93 -17.57
N ALA A 225 0.94 13.22 -17.23
CA ALA A 225 -0.23 13.93 -16.73
C ALA A 225 -1.42 13.80 -17.71
N PRO A 226 -2.65 13.64 -17.20
CA PRO A 226 -3.84 13.66 -18.04
C PRO A 226 -3.99 15.03 -18.72
N GLU A 227 -4.62 15.05 -19.89
CA GLU A 227 -4.92 16.30 -20.59
C GLU A 227 -6.11 17.00 -19.91
N ILE A 228 -5.81 18.03 -19.13
CA ILE A 228 -6.80 18.92 -18.51
C ILE A 228 -6.66 20.30 -19.15
N ALA A 229 -7.80 20.97 -19.40
CA ALA A 229 -7.81 22.28 -20.02
C ALA A 229 -6.91 23.25 -19.25
N LYS A 230 -5.96 23.89 -19.95
CA LYS A 230 -4.93 24.77 -19.35
C LYS A 230 -5.49 25.77 -18.32
N LYS A 231 -6.59 26.45 -18.64
CA LYS A 231 -7.23 27.42 -17.73
C LYS A 231 -7.71 26.84 -16.39
N LYS A 232 -8.07 25.55 -16.36
CA LYS A 232 -8.44 24.84 -15.13
C LYS A 232 -7.22 24.54 -14.28
N VAL A 233 -6.14 24.08 -14.92
CA VAL A 233 -4.86 23.79 -14.28
C VAL A 233 -4.27 25.07 -13.68
N GLU A 234 -4.23 26.17 -14.44
CA GLU A 234 -3.73 27.47 -13.97
C GLU A 234 -4.56 28.02 -12.78
N LEU A 235 -5.88 27.85 -12.81
CA LEU A 235 -6.75 28.25 -11.70
C LEU A 235 -6.53 27.38 -10.45
N GLY A 236 -6.39 26.07 -10.63
CA GLY A 236 -6.08 25.14 -9.55
C GLY A 236 -4.72 25.41 -8.91
N GLU A 237 -3.69 25.66 -9.73
CA GLU A 237 -2.35 26.03 -9.28
C GLU A 237 -2.35 27.35 -8.51
N LEU A 238 -3.12 28.34 -8.98
CA LEU A 238 -3.31 29.61 -8.27
C LEU A 238 -3.90 29.37 -6.88
N LEU A 239 -4.95 28.57 -6.76
CA LEU A 239 -5.60 28.24 -5.49
C LEU A 239 -4.71 27.42 -4.57
N TYR A 240 -3.94 26.48 -5.13
CA TYR A 240 -2.97 25.67 -4.38
C TYR A 240 -1.93 26.53 -3.63
N HIS A 241 -1.59 27.69 -4.19
CA HIS A 241 -0.67 28.66 -3.60
C HIS A 241 -1.37 29.81 -2.85
N ASP A 242 -2.71 29.86 -2.86
CA ASP A 242 -3.48 31.00 -2.33
C ASP A 242 -3.63 30.91 -0.81
N THR A 243 -2.98 31.82 -0.08
CA THR A 243 -3.05 31.84 1.38
C THR A 243 -4.38 32.33 1.92
N ARG A 244 -5.25 32.93 1.08
CA ARG A 244 -6.62 33.34 1.49
C ARG A 244 -7.50 32.16 1.87
N LEU A 245 -7.09 30.93 1.55
CA LEU A 245 -7.73 29.70 2.02
C LEU A 245 -7.50 29.44 3.52
N SER A 246 -6.48 30.04 4.16
CA SER A 246 -6.26 29.92 5.61
C SER A 246 -6.93 31.03 6.41
N GLY A 247 -7.32 30.73 7.64
CA GLY A 247 -8.14 31.63 8.47
C GLY A 247 -7.45 32.93 8.85
N ASP A 248 -6.12 32.98 8.79
CA ASP A 248 -5.30 34.17 9.05
C ASP A 248 -4.47 34.64 7.83
N GLY A 249 -4.67 34.03 6.66
CA GLY A 249 -3.95 34.37 5.44
C GLY A 249 -2.47 33.97 5.42
N SER A 250 -2.00 33.14 6.36
CA SER A 250 -0.57 32.81 6.53
C SER A 250 -0.06 31.60 5.75
N ILE A 251 -0.92 30.65 5.37
CA ILE A 251 -0.49 29.38 4.75
C ILE A 251 -1.38 28.96 3.58
N SER A 252 -0.84 28.14 2.68
CA SER A 252 -1.54 27.50 1.55
C SER A 252 -1.14 26.03 1.45
N CYS A 253 -1.70 25.28 0.49
CA CYS A 253 -1.33 23.89 0.25
C CYS A 253 0.19 23.77 0.00
N ALA A 254 0.75 24.70 -0.78
CA ALA A 254 2.17 24.78 -1.08
C ALA A 254 3.08 25.02 0.14
N THR A 255 2.55 25.47 1.29
CA THR A 255 3.34 25.62 2.52
C THR A 255 3.81 24.25 3.05
N CYS A 256 2.93 23.25 3.02
CA CYS A 256 3.23 21.90 3.52
C CYS A 256 3.63 20.93 2.40
N HIS A 257 3.23 21.23 1.16
CA HIS A 257 3.41 20.35 0.00
C HIS A 257 4.21 21.05 -1.12
N ALA A 258 5.29 21.74 -0.76
CA ALA A 258 6.06 22.52 -1.72
C ALA A 258 6.56 21.66 -2.91
N LEU A 259 6.18 22.06 -4.13
CA LEU A 259 6.49 21.31 -5.35
C LEU A 259 7.99 21.24 -5.64
N ALA A 260 8.75 22.25 -5.20
CA ALA A 260 10.20 22.28 -5.31
C ALA A 260 10.86 21.18 -4.48
N THR A 261 10.32 20.85 -3.30
CA THR A 261 10.90 19.91 -2.34
C THR A 261 10.20 18.54 -2.38
N GLY A 262 9.92 18.03 -3.58
CA GLY A 262 9.31 16.72 -3.75
C GLY A 262 7.82 16.65 -3.35
N GLY A 263 7.14 17.80 -3.23
CA GLY A 263 5.73 17.87 -2.87
C GLY A 263 5.47 17.68 -1.37
N VAL A 264 6.49 17.90 -0.53
CA VAL A 264 6.44 17.83 0.94
C VAL A 264 7.20 19.00 1.56
N ASP A 265 7.10 19.20 2.87
CA ASP A 265 7.79 20.25 3.63
C ASP A 265 9.15 19.79 4.23
N GLY A 266 9.46 18.50 4.16
CA GLY A 266 10.68 17.93 4.70
C GLY A 266 10.73 17.89 6.24
N LEU A 267 9.59 18.05 6.91
CA LEU A 267 9.47 18.05 8.37
C LEU A 267 8.97 16.72 8.91
N THR A 268 9.30 16.40 10.15
CA THR A 268 8.73 15.25 10.87
C THR A 268 7.21 15.36 10.96
N VAL A 269 6.72 16.56 11.31
CA VAL A 269 5.30 16.94 11.24
C VAL A 269 5.20 18.37 10.73
N SER A 270 4.12 18.67 10.00
CA SER A 270 3.94 19.99 9.41
C SER A 270 3.62 21.06 10.44
N THR A 271 4.00 22.31 10.13
CA THR A 271 3.63 23.49 10.90
C THR A 271 2.51 24.24 10.19
N GLY A 272 1.32 24.27 10.78
CA GLY A 272 0.18 24.99 10.26
C GLY A 272 -0.03 26.37 10.88
N ILE A 273 -1.28 26.82 10.83
CA ILE A 273 -1.74 28.15 11.23
C ILE A 273 -1.34 28.47 12.68
N ARG A 274 -0.93 29.73 12.94
CA ARG A 274 -0.42 30.17 14.25
C ARG A 274 0.72 29.29 14.80
N SER A 275 1.53 28.72 13.91
CA SER A 275 2.61 27.79 14.22
C SER A 275 2.16 26.50 14.94
N ALA A 276 0.90 26.11 14.79
CA ALA A 276 0.40 24.85 15.31
C ALA A 276 1.16 23.67 14.70
N GLN A 277 1.48 22.66 15.50
CA GLN A 277 2.11 21.43 15.00
C GLN A 277 1.02 20.42 14.65
N GLY A 278 1.08 19.88 13.43
CA GLY A 278 0.26 18.76 13.01
C GLY A 278 0.67 17.46 13.71
N PRO A 279 -0.17 16.42 13.63
CA PRO A 279 0.12 15.13 14.28
C PRO A 279 0.91 14.16 13.40
N ILE A 280 1.11 14.47 12.11
CA ILE A 280 1.63 13.55 11.10
C ILE A 280 2.58 14.24 10.12
N ASN A 281 3.43 13.45 9.47
CA ASN A 281 4.23 13.83 8.33
C ASN A 281 3.34 14.05 7.08
N ALA A 282 3.60 15.12 6.34
CA ALA A 282 2.90 15.45 5.10
C ALA A 282 3.34 14.52 3.96
N PRO A 283 2.44 13.68 3.39
CA PRO A 283 2.78 12.85 2.23
C PRO A 283 2.91 13.73 0.97
N THR A 284 3.63 13.23 -0.04
CA THR A 284 3.78 13.96 -1.31
C THR A 284 2.46 14.12 -2.06
N VAL A 285 2.27 15.28 -2.70
CA VAL A 285 1.19 15.51 -3.68
C VAL A 285 1.48 14.91 -5.05
N TYR A 286 2.73 14.59 -5.37
CA TYR A 286 3.06 13.99 -6.66
C TYR A 286 2.46 12.59 -6.79
N ASN A 287 1.82 12.32 -7.92
CA ASN A 287 1.06 11.11 -8.21
C ASN A 287 -0.13 10.84 -7.27
N SER A 288 -0.51 11.76 -6.37
CA SER A 288 -1.54 11.51 -5.34
C SER A 288 -2.89 11.08 -5.91
N ALA A 289 -3.20 11.50 -7.15
CA ALA A 289 -4.36 11.09 -7.92
C ALA A 289 -4.48 9.57 -8.16
N HIS A 290 -3.38 8.82 -8.03
CA HIS A 290 -3.35 7.37 -8.22
C HIS A 290 -3.55 6.59 -6.92
N ASN A 291 -3.62 7.26 -5.77
CA ASN A 291 -4.05 6.58 -4.56
C ASN A 291 -5.54 6.25 -4.64
N PHE A 292 -5.94 5.06 -4.20
CA PHE A 292 -7.37 4.70 -4.09
C PHE A 292 -8.13 5.52 -3.03
N VAL A 293 -7.39 6.14 -2.10
CA VAL A 293 -7.86 7.01 -1.01
C VAL A 293 -6.74 7.98 -0.60
N GLN A 294 -7.10 9.09 0.02
CA GLN A 294 -6.16 10.12 0.46
C GLN A 294 -5.95 10.13 1.98
N PHE A 295 -4.88 10.80 2.42
CA PHE A 295 -4.33 10.74 3.78
C PHE A 295 -3.77 9.36 4.18
N TRP A 296 -3.07 9.32 5.33
CA TRP A 296 -2.49 8.10 5.90
C TRP A 296 -3.54 7.10 6.43
N ASP A 297 -4.65 7.60 6.98
CA ASP A 297 -5.76 6.82 7.51
C ASP A 297 -6.82 6.47 6.43
N GLY A 298 -6.68 7.06 5.24
CA GLY A 298 -7.61 6.87 4.13
C GLY A 298 -8.99 7.45 4.37
N ARG A 299 -9.09 8.56 5.11
CA ARG A 299 -10.37 9.18 5.48
C ARG A 299 -11.07 9.92 4.34
N ALA A 300 -10.35 10.27 3.27
CA ALA A 300 -10.91 10.95 2.10
C ALA A 300 -10.85 10.02 0.88
N ALA A 301 -11.97 9.87 0.18
CA ALA A 301 -12.08 8.98 -0.99
C ALA A 301 -11.54 9.61 -2.27
N THR A 302 -11.46 10.95 -2.33
CA THR A 302 -11.09 11.70 -3.54
C THR A 302 -10.14 12.85 -3.21
N LEU A 303 -9.47 13.41 -4.22
CA LEU A 303 -8.66 14.61 -4.07
C LEU A 303 -9.52 15.83 -3.70
N GLU A 304 -10.74 15.94 -4.24
CA GLU A 304 -11.67 17.01 -3.90
C GLU A 304 -12.06 17.00 -2.41
N GLU A 305 -12.33 15.80 -1.88
CA GLU A 305 -12.61 15.64 -0.44
C GLU A 305 -11.35 15.93 0.39
N GLN A 306 -10.17 15.47 -0.07
CA GLN A 306 -8.90 15.73 0.58
C GLN A 306 -8.61 17.23 0.66
N ALA A 307 -8.70 17.96 -0.44
CA ALA A 307 -8.45 19.41 -0.51
C ALA A 307 -9.43 20.21 0.39
N GLY A 308 -10.61 19.66 0.66
CA GLY A 308 -11.60 20.22 1.57
C GLY A 308 -11.14 20.24 3.05
N GLY A 309 -10.40 19.22 3.47
CA GLY A 309 -10.08 18.95 4.88
C GLY A 309 -9.08 19.92 5.53
N PRO A 310 -7.90 20.17 4.92
CA PRO A 310 -6.87 21.06 5.46
C PRO A 310 -7.38 22.48 5.76
N VAL A 311 -8.29 22.98 4.92
CA VAL A 311 -8.94 24.29 5.09
C VAL A 311 -9.66 24.37 6.44
N GLU A 312 -10.41 23.33 6.82
CA GLU A 312 -11.20 23.26 8.06
C GLU A 312 -10.37 22.86 9.29
N ASN A 313 -9.22 22.20 9.10
CA ASN A 313 -8.45 21.67 10.22
C ASN A 313 -7.77 22.81 11.03
N PRO A 314 -8.06 22.95 12.34
CA PRO A 314 -7.52 24.04 13.17
C PRO A 314 -6.01 23.99 13.41
N LEU A 315 -5.37 22.85 13.14
CA LEU A 315 -3.91 22.67 13.21
C LEU A 315 -3.23 22.87 11.84
N GLU A 316 -4.02 22.92 10.75
CA GLU A 316 -3.54 23.17 9.40
C GLU A 316 -3.93 24.59 8.99
N MET A 317 -4.99 24.81 8.18
CA MET A 317 -5.32 26.15 7.68
C MET A 317 -6.39 26.87 8.52
N GLY A 318 -7.13 26.16 9.36
CA GLY A 318 -7.99 26.69 10.42
C GLY A 318 -8.99 27.77 9.99
N ALA A 319 -9.59 27.60 8.81
CA ALA A 319 -10.64 28.43 8.27
C ALA A 319 -12.00 27.70 8.26
N ASP A 320 -13.06 28.44 7.97
CA ASP A 320 -14.38 27.88 7.67
C ASP A 320 -14.71 28.19 6.20
N TRP A 321 -15.29 27.23 5.47
CA TRP A 321 -15.51 27.38 4.03
C TRP A 321 -16.47 28.50 3.67
N ASP A 322 -17.49 28.81 4.48
CA ASP A 322 -18.38 29.94 4.20
C ASP A 322 -17.60 31.26 4.25
N SER A 323 -16.67 31.37 5.21
CA SER A 323 -15.78 32.53 5.32
C SER A 323 -14.79 32.62 4.15
N VAL A 324 -14.17 31.49 3.77
CA VAL A 324 -13.25 31.43 2.62
C VAL A 324 -13.95 31.84 1.33
N VAL A 325 -15.14 31.30 1.08
CA VAL A 325 -15.93 31.64 -0.12
C VAL A 325 -16.26 33.14 -0.15
N VAL A 326 -16.62 33.75 0.99
CA VAL A 326 -16.85 35.20 1.07
C VAL A 326 -15.58 35.99 0.72
N VAL A 327 -14.42 35.58 1.24
CA VAL A 327 -13.13 36.24 0.95
C VAL A 327 -12.78 36.13 -0.53
N LEU A 328 -12.86 34.94 -1.11
CA LEU A 328 -12.52 34.71 -2.52
C LEU A 328 -13.48 35.45 -3.48
N ASN A 329 -14.76 35.57 -3.14
CA ASN A 329 -15.74 36.31 -3.96
C ASN A 329 -15.51 37.85 -3.97
N GLN A 330 -14.63 38.38 -3.12
CA GLN A 330 -14.22 39.79 -3.20
C GLN A 330 -13.24 40.06 -4.35
N ASP A 331 -12.65 39.01 -4.92
CA ASP A 331 -11.73 39.08 -6.05
C ASP A 331 -12.49 38.88 -7.37
N ALA A 332 -12.79 39.99 -8.05
CA ALA A 332 -13.55 39.98 -9.29
C ALA A 332 -12.84 39.21 -10.43
N ASP A 333 -11.51 39.21 -10.44
CA ASP A 333 -10.73 38.49 -11.45
C ASP A 333 -10.78 36.98 -11.19
N LEU A 334 -10.70 36.55 -9.92
CA LEU A 334 -10.87 35.15 -9.55
C LEU A 334 -12.29 34.65 -9.89
N VAL A 335 -13.33 35.44 -9.60
CA VAL A 335 -14.72 35.10 -9.97
C VAL A 335 -14.86 34.93 -11.48
N ALA A 336 -14.24 35.82 -12.27
CA ALA A 336 -14.25 35.71 -13.74
C ALA A 336 -13.50 34.47 -14.23
N GLN A 337 -12.38 34.10 -13.60
CA GLN A 337 -11.62 32.89 -13.91
C GLN A 337 -12.43 31.62 -13.65
N PHE A 338 -13.17 31.55 -12.54
CA PHE A 338 -14.08 30.42 -12.26
C PHE A 338 -15.20 30.31 -13.29
N GLN A 339 -15.81 31.44 -13.67
CA GLN A 339 -16.85 31.45 -14.69
C GLN A 339 -16.31 31.03 -16.06
N ASP A 340 -15.09 31.42 -16.43
CA ASP A 340 -14.47 30.96 -17.68
C ASP A 340 -14.08 29.47 -17.61
N ALA A 341 -13.37 29.05 -16.57
CA ALA A 341 -12.80 27.69 -16.47
C ALA A 341 -13.86 26.60 -16.27
N TYR A 342 -14.88 26.86 -15.45
CA TYR A 342 -15.87 25.88 -15.03
C TYR A 342 -17.33 26.28 -15.33
N GLY A 343 -17.59 27.52 -15.71
CA GLY A 343 -18.97 27.98 -15.96
C GLY A 343 -19.79 28.20 -14.68
N VAL A 344 -19.15 28.19 -13.51
CA VAL A 344 -19.79 28.31 -12.19
C VAL A 344 -19.10 29.40 -11.35
N GLY A 345 -19.76 29.82 -10.27
CA GLY A 345 -19.17 30.71 -9.27
C GLY A 345 -18.26 29.98 -8.27
N ILE A 346 -17.67 30.75 -7.36
CA ILE A 346 -16.80 30.23 -6.29
C ILE A 346 -17.66 29.59 -5.19
N SER A 347 -17.39 28.32 -4.89
CA SER A 347 -17.94 27.55 -3.78
C SER A 347 -16.87 26.58 -3.25
N LYS A 348 -17.11 25.93 -2.10
CA LYS A 348 -16.24 24.84 -1.61
C LYS A 348 -15.97 23.81 -2.71
N GLU A 349 -17.04 23.37 -3.38
CA GLU A 349 -16.97 22.34 -4.42
C GLU A 349 -16.18 22.79 -5.66
N SER A 350 -16.39 24.02 -6.15
CA SER A 350 -15.63 24.49 -7.32
C SER A 350 -14.16 24.73 -6.98
N VAL A 351 -13.86 25.23 -5.78
CA VAL A 351 -12.48 25.43 -5.31
C VAL A 351 -11.74 24.10 -5.16
N THR A 352 -12.32 23.12 -4.46
CA THR A 352 -11.67 21.81 -4.29
C THR A 352 -11.54 21.04 -5.60
N THR A 353 -12.51 21.18 -6.52
CA THR A 353 -12.41 20.64 -7.88
C THR A 353 -11.25 21.26 -8.66
N ALA A 354 -11.07 22.59 -8.57
CA ALA A 354 -9.97 23.26 -9.26
C ALA A 354 -8.61 22.82 -8.72
N ILE A 355 -8.46 22.73 -7.41
CA ILE A 355 -7.23 22.21 -6.77
C ILE A 355 -6.98 20.76 -7.20
N ALA A 356 -7.99 19.89 -7.13
CA ALA A 356 -7.86 18.49 -7.54
C ALA A 356 -7.50 18.33 -9.02
N ASP A 357 -8.04 19.16 -9.92
CA ASP A 357 -7.66 19.18 -11.33
C ASP A 357 -6.19 19.54 -11.52
N PHE A 358 -5.66 20.48 -10.74
CA PHE A 358 -4.22 20.76 -10.72
C PHE A 358 -3.42 19.58 -10.17
N GLU A 359 -3.81 19.00 -9.04
CA GLU A 359 -3.12 17.86 -8.43
C GLU A 359 -3.07 16.63 -9.35
N ARG A 360 -4.11 16.40 -10.16
CA ARG A 360 -4.10 15.36 -11.21
C ARG A 360 -2.99 15.56 -12.24
N THR A 361 -2.53 16.79 -12.46
CA THR A 361 -1.42 17.07 -13.38
C THR A 361 -0.05 16.85 -12.75
N LEU A 362 0.04 16.66 -11.43
CA LEU A 362 1.29 16.40 -10.70
C LEU A 362 1.77 14.95 -10.88
N ALA A 363 1.74 14.44 -12.11
CA ALA A 363 2.30 13.15 -12.49
C ALA A 363 3.81 13.25 -12.70
N THR A 364 4.53 12.18 -12.36
CA THR A 364 6.01 12.14 -12.42
C THR A 364 6.52 10.95 -13.25
N PRO A 365 6.33 10.97 -14.57
CA PRO A 365 6.83 9.92 -15.46
C PRO A 365 8.36 9.96 -15.57
N ASN A 366 8.91 9.04 -16.36
CA ASN A 366 10.32 9.04 -16.81
C ASN A 366 11.35 8.86 -15.70
N ALA A 367 10.93 8.26 -14.57
CA ALA A 367 11.88 7.78 -13.59
C ALA A 367 12.91 6.84 -14.26
N PRO A 368 14.15 6.75 -13.75
CA PRO A 368 15.13 5.77 -14.24
C PRO A 368 14.56 4.35 -14.37
N PHE A 369 13.73 3.92 -13.41
CA PHE A 369 13.03 2.64 -13.48
C PHE A 369 11.97 2.57 -14.59
N ASP A 370 11.25 3.67 -14.89
CA ASP A 370 10.33 3.72 -16.02
C ASP A 370 11.07 3.57 -17.37
N LYS A 371 12.25 4.18 -17.49
CA LYS A 371 13.13 4.04 -18.66
C LYS A 371 13.63 2.59 -18.80
N TYR A 372 13.97 1.96 -17.66
CA TYR A 372 14.31 0.54 -17.61
C TYR A 372 13.17 -0.37 -18.08
N LEU A 373 11.94 -0.12 -17.63
CA LEU A 373 10.74 -0.85 -18.06
C LEU A 373 10.48 -0.71 -19.57
N ARG A 374 10.87 0.42 -20.18
CA ARG A 374 10.80 0.64 -21.64
C ARG A 374 11.95 0.02 -22.43
N GLY A 375 12.85 -0.72 -21.77
CA GLY A 375 13.93 -1.48 -22.40
C GLY A 375 15.31 -0.85 -22.29
N ASP A 376 15.46 0.34 -21.69
CA ASP A 376 16.78 0.92 -21.42
C ASP A 376 17.42 0.24 -20.19
N LYS A 377 18.08 -0.90 -20.42
CA LYS A 377 18.68 -1.71 -19.36
C LYS A 377 19.81 -1.00 -18.60
N ALA A 378 20.32 0.11 -19.12
CA ALA A 378 21.34 0.94 -18.48
C ALA A 378 20.75 2.10 -17.66
N ALA A 379 19.44 2.33 -17.72
CA ALA A 379 18.79 3.43 -17.00
C ALA A 379 18.88 3.28 -15.47
N ILE A 380 19.05 2.06 -14.95
CA ILE A 380 19.26 1.79 -13.53
C ILE A 380 20.57 1.03 -13.32
N SER A 381 21.23 1.29 -12.18
CA SER A 381 22.48 0.62 -11.80
C SER A 381 22.25 -0.84 -11.40
N ASP A 382 23.34 -1.62 -11.34
CA ASP A 382 23.29 -2.99 -10.81
C ASP A 382 22.85 -3.02 -9.34
N ASP A 383 23.19 -2.00 -8.53
CA ASP A 383 22.69 -1.86 -7.17
C ASP A 383 21.18 -1.67 -7.12
N ALA A 384 20.61 -0.89 -8.04
CA ALA A 384 19.15 -0.72 -8.13
C ALA A 384 18.45 -2.00 -8.65
N LYS A 385 19.06 -2.75 -9.59
CA LYS A 385 18.55 -4.05 -10.01
C LYS A 385 18.57 -5.05 -8.86
N ARG A 386 19.67 -5.13 -8.13
CA ARG A 386 19.80 -5.95 -6.91
C ARG A 386 18.79 -5.52 -5.85
N GLY A 387 18.60 -4.22 -5.68
CA GLY A 387 17.61 -3.64 -4.77
C GLY A 387 16.19 -4.07 -5.08
N PHE A 388 15.80 -4.02 -6.36
CA PHE A 388 14.49 -4.48 -6.81
C PHE A 388 14.32 -5.99 -6.59
N LEU A 389 15.37 -6.79 -6.83
CA LEU A 389 15.35 -8.22 -6.55
C LEU A 389 15.13 -8.50 -5.05
N VAL A 390 15.91 -7.85 -4.17
CA VAL A 390 15.74 -7.96 -2.72
C VAL A 390 14.33 -7.52 -2.30
N PHE A 391 13.85 -6.41 -2.84
CA PHE A 391 12.52 -5.87 -2.57
C PHE A 391 11.41 -6.87 -2.92
N ALA A 392 11.50 -7.49 -4.10
CA ALA A 392 10.54 -8.48 -4.55
C ALA A 392 10.63 -9.79 -3.77
N GLU A 393 11.83 -10.35 -3.59
CA GLU A 393 12.05 -11.64 -2.93
C GLU A 393 11.83 -11.60 -1.42
N SER A 394 12.05 -10.45 -0.77
CA SER A 394 11.75 -10.27 0.65
C SER A 394 10.26 -10.15 0.94
N GLY A 395 9.44 -9.85 -0.07
CA GLY A 395 7.98 -9.74 0.05
C GLY A 395 7.46 -8.31 0.19
N CYS A 396 8.29 -7.27 0.04
CA CYS A 396 7.86 -5.87 0.09
C CYS A 396 6.80 -5.57 -0.98
N ALA A 397 6.94 -6.18 -2.15
CA ALA A 397 6.01 -6.10 -3.28
C ALA A 397 4.61 -6.71 -2.99
N THR A 398 4.39 -7.34 -1.83
CA THR A 398 3.05 -7.83 -1.42
C THR A 398 2.11 -6.68 -1.05
N CYS A 399 2.66 -5.61 -0.47
CA CYS A 399 1.90 -4.42 -0.06
C CYS A 399 2.16 -3.24 -0.97
N HIS A 400 3.40 -3.10 -1.44
CA HIS A 400 3.83 -2.06 -2.36
C HIS A 400 3.71 -2.55 -3.81
N THR A 401 2.46 -2.75 -4.25
CA THR A 401 2.08 -3.33 -5.54
C THR A 401 1.97 -2.31 -6.66
N GLY A 402 1.87 -2.83 -7.89
CA GLY A 402 1.49 -2.08 -9.08
C GLY A 402 2.54 -1.06 -9.52
N SER A 403 2.17 -0.25 -10.52
CA SER A 403 3.07 0.71 -11.13
C SER A 403 3.55 1.79 -10.15
N TYR A 404 2.82 2.07 -9.06
CA TYR A 404 3.17 3.09 -8.07
C TYR A 404 3.83 2.53 -6.80
N PHE A 405 4.01 1.20 -6.72
CA PHE A 405 4.58 0.51 -5.56
C PHE A 405 3.87 0.88 -4.26
N GLY A 406 2.54 0.77 -4.24
CA GLY A 406 1.68 1.15 -3.11
C GLY A 406 0.52 2.03 -3.56
N GLY A 407 -0.23 2.57 -2.59
CA GLY A 407 -1.40 3.41 -2.85
C GLY A 407 -2.66 2.63 -3.24
N GLU A 408 -2.73 1.32 -2.98
CA GLU A 408 -3.83 0.44 -3.42
C GLU A 408 -4.49 -0.36 -2.27
N ALA A 409 -3.92 -0.33 -1.06
CA ALA A 409 -4.40 -1.12 0.07
C ALA A 409 -4.19 -0.43 1.42
N TYR A 410 -4.89 -0.92 2.43
CA TYR A 410 -4.58 -0.69 3.84
C TYR A 410 -3.79 -1.87 4.40
N GLN A 411 -2.81 -1.59 5.26
CA GLN A 411 -2.06 -2.62 5.98
C GLN A 411 -1.82 -2.20 7.43
N VAL A 412 -1.77 -3.20 8.31
CA VAL A 412 -1.44 -3.00 9.73
C VAL A 412 0.05 -2.71 9.85
N LEU A 413 0.40 -1.60 10.50
CA LEU A 413 1.77 -1.36 10.97
C LEU A 413 1.96 -2.12 12.28
N ALA A 414 2.92 -3.03 12.33
CA ALA A 414 3.05 -3.99 13.41
C ALA A 414 3.38 -3.32 14.76
N ALA A 415 2.95 -3.94 15.86
CA ALA A 415 3.19 -3.41 17.21
C ALA A 415 4.67 -3.13 17.50
N GLY A 416 5.55 -4.01 17.04
CA GLY A 416 7.00 -3.88 17.20
C GLY A 416 7.56 -2.59 16.61
N PHE A 417 6.93 -2.04 15.56
CA PHE A 417 7.35 -0.75 14.99
C PHE A 417 7.24 0.37 16.02
N PHE A 418 6.10 0.45 16.72
CA PHE A 418 5.84 1.47 17.72
C PHE A 418 6.68 1.26 18.99
N GLU A 419 6.94 0.00 19.36
CA GLU A 419 7.84 -0.34 20.46
C GLU A 419 9.28 0.08 20.17
N GLU A 420 9.79 -0.16 18.95
CA GLU A 420 11.12 0.26 18.52
C GLU A 420 11.23 1.78 18.38
N ARG A 421 10.22 2.42 17.77
CA ARG A 421 10.14 3.88 17.71
C ARG A 421 10.24 4.51 19.09
N GLY A 422 9.62 3.87 20.08
CA GLY A 422 9.48 4.38 21.43
C GLY A 422 8.54 5.58 21.50
N GLY A 423 8.51 6.21 22.68
CA GLY A 423 7.55 7.27 22.97
C GLY A 423 6.15 6.75 23.28
N ALA A 424 5.25 7.67 23.64
CA ALA A 424 3.84 7.33 23.83
C ALA A 424 3.16 7.19 22.47
N MET A 425 2.19 6.28 22.37
CA MET A 425 1.25 6.27 21.25
C MET A 425 0.49 7.60 21.23
N THR A 426 0.39 8.18 20.04
CA THR A 426 -0.41 9.36 19.72
C THR A 426 -1.73 8.92 19.08
N ASP A 427 -2.71 9.82 19.03
CA ASP A 427 -3.98 9.53 18.37
C ASP A 427 -3.77 9.11 16.90
N ALA A 428 -2.81 9.71 16.19
CA ALA A 428 -2.50 9.37 14.80
C ALA A 428 -1.95 7.94 14.63
N ASP A 429 -1.28 7.39 15.64
CA ASP A 429 -0.69 6.05 15.59
C ASP A 429 -1.74 4.93 15.49
N HIS A 430 -2.98 5.21 15.90
CA HIS A 430 -4.11 4.28 15.76
C HIS A 430 -4.58 4.15 14.29
N GLY A 431 -4.25 5.13 13.44
CA GLY A 431 -4.52 5.09 12.00
C GLY A 431 -6.01 5.02 11.66
N ARG A 432 -6.39 4.09 10.80
CA ARG A 432 -7.71 3.99 10.20
C ARG A 432 -8.87 3.78 11.18
N VAL A 433 -8.62 3.18 12.35
CA VAL A 433 -9.66 3.04 13.39
C VAL A 433 -10.24 4.39 13.82
N ASN A 434 -9.47 5.48 13.72
CA ASN A 434 -9.95 6.84 14.02
C ASN A 434 -11.08 7.28 13.06
N VAL A 435 -11.15 6.66 11.88
CA VAL A 435 -12.15 6.92 10.85
C VAL A 435 -13.31 5.95 10.98
N THR A 436 -13.02 4.64 11.16
CA THR A 436 -14.04 3.59 11.08
C THR A 436 -14.67 3.24 12.43
N GLY A 437 -13.95 3.47 13.54
CA GLY A 437 -14.32 3.00 14.88
C GLY A 437 -14.24 1.48 15.07
N ASP A 438 -13.77 0.73 14.07
CA ASP A 438 -13.64 -0.72 14.13
C ASP A 438 -12.23 -1.09 14.62
N ASN A 439 -12.15 -1.77 15.76
CA ASN A 439 -10.89 -2.26 16.33
C ASN A 439 -10.12 -3.18 15.37
N ALA A 440 -10.77 -3.79 14.36
CA ALA A 440 -10.10 -4.54 13.32
C ALA A 440 -9.20 -3.66 12.42
N ASP A 441 -9.39 -2.34 12.43
CA ASP A 441 -8.59 -1.35 11.69
C ASP A 441 -7.52 -0.66 12.55
N GLU A 442 -7.31 -1.15 13.78
CA GLU A 442 -6.26 -0.65 14.68
C GLU A 442 -4.88 -0.71 14.02
N ARG A 443 -4.21 0.46 13.95
CA ARG A 443 -2.90 0.67 13.32
C ARG A 443 -2.87 0.31 11.83
N LYS A 444 -4.02 0.28 11.17
CA LYS A 444 -4.06 0.20 9.71
C LYS A 444 -3.81 1.56 9.09
N PHE A 445 -2.93 1.59 8.09
CA PHE A 445 -2.62 2.76 7.30
C PHE A 445 -2.74 2.43 5.83
N LYS A 446 -3.07 3.43 5.01
CA LYS A 446 -2.92 3.35 3.56
C LYS A 446 -1.43 3.10 3.27
N VAL A 447 -1.12 2.05 2.52
CA VAL A 447 0.26 1.77 2.10
C VAL A 447 0.71 2.91 1.19
N PRO A 448 1.78 3.66 1.54
CA PRO A 448 2.22 4.78 0.71
C PRO A 448 2.82 4.28 -0.61
N MET A 449 2.65 5.06 -1.68
CA MET A 449 3.39 4.86 -2.92
C MET A 449 4.88 5.11 -2.67
N LEU A 450 5.77 4.32 -3.27
CA LEU A 450 7.22 4.51 -3.13
C LEU A 450 7.83 5.38 -4.23
N ARG A 451 7.03 5.79 -5.22
CA ARG A 451 7.48 6.76 -6.23
C ARG A 451 7.84 8.08 -5.58
N ASN A 452 9.00 8.62 -5.99
CA ASN A 452 9.60 9.83 -5.45
C ASN A 452 9.98 9.77 -3.96
N ALA A 453 9.93 8.61 -3.30
CA ALA A 453 10.22 8.53 -1.86
C ALA A 453 11.63 9.04 -1.51
N ALA A 454 12.61 8.91 -2.42
CA ALA A 454 13.97 9.42 -2.21
C ALA A 454 14.08 10.95 -2.02
N VAL A 455 13.03 11.71 -2.38
CA VAL A 455 12.97 13.17 -2.19
C VAL A 455 11.89 13.60 -1.20
N THR A 456 11.36 12.68 -0.38
CA THR A 456 10.26 12.96 0.56
C THR A 456 10.58 12.55 2.00
N ALA A 457 11.86 12.58 2.39
CA ALA A 457 12.22 12.34 3.79
C ALA A 457 11.64 13.45 4.70
N PRO A 458 11.38 13.17 5.99
CA PRO A 458 11.52 11.88 6.68
C PRO A 458 10.36 10.91 6.38
N TYR A 459 10.47 9.66 6.84
CA TYR A 459 9.57 8.56 6.45
C TYR A 459 8.64 8.09 7.58
N PHE A 460 7.58 7.38 7.17
CA PHE A 460 6.43 6.95 7.97
C PHE A 460 5.45 8.09 8.30
N HIS A 461 4.26 7.73 8.81
CA HIS A 461 3.21 8.71 9.12
C HIS A 461 3.64 9.73 10.19
N ASP A 462 4.68 9.41 10.95
CA ASP A 462 5.21 10.22 12.04
C ASP A 462 6.63 10.77 11.77
N GLY A 463 7.19 10.55 10.57
CA GLY A 463 8.52 11.03 10.22
C GLY A 463 9.66 10.46 11.08
N SER A 464 9.49 9.28 11.68
CA SER A 464 10.43 8.70 12.65
C SER A 464 11.68 8.05 12.05
N ALA A 465 11.73 7.85 10.73
CA ALA A 465 12.93 7.38 10.03
C ALA A 465 13.53 8.49 9.16
N ALA A 466 14.85 8.66 9.25
CA ALA A 466 15.56 9.76 8.60
C ALA A 466 15.99 9.45 7.15
N ASN A 467 16.13 8.17 6.78
CA ASN A 467 16.63 7.74 5.48
C ASN A 467 15.95 6.43 5.03
N LEU A 468 16.05 6.12 3.73
CA LEU A 468 15.44 4.93 3.13
C LEU A 468 16.02 3.61 3.67
N GLU A 469 17.30 3.58 4.05
CA GLU A 469 17.92 2.38 4.60
C GLU A 469 17.32 2.02 5.96
N ASP A 470 17.16 3.01 6.84
CA ASP A 470 16.50 2.87 8.14
C ASP A 470 15.02 2.48 7.96
N ALA A 471 14.29 3.18 7.08
CA ALA A 471 12.90 2.85 6.78
C ALA A 471 12.74 1.42 6.25
N GLY A 472 13.60 1.00 5.31
CA GLY A 472 13.60 -0.35 4.73
C GLY A 472 13.91 -1.43 5.77
N LYS A 473 14.89 -1.21 6.64
CA LYS A 473 15.23 -2.15 7.73
C LYS A 473 14.08 -2.31 8.73
N ARG A 474 13.45 -1.20 9.13
CA ARG A 474 12.30 -1.26 10.05
C ARG A 474 11.11 -1.97 9.42
N MET A 475 10.82 -1.71 8.14
CA MET A 475 9.76 -2.42 7.42
C MET A 475 10.05 -3.92 7.33
N ALA A 476 11.26 -4.31 6.95
CA ALA A 476 11.64 -5.72 6.89
C ALA A 476 11.53 -6.42 8.24
N ARG A 477 12.02 -5.78 9.32
CA ARG A 477 11.98 -6.32 10.68
C ARG A 477 10.55 -6.54 11.15
N HIS A 478 9.72 -5.49 11.05
CA HIS A 478 8.41 -5.48 11.71
C HIS A 478 7.28 -6.06 10.86
N GLN A 479 7.33 -5.89 9.54
CA GLN A 479 6.28 -6.37 8.65
C GLN A 479 6.57 -7.78 8.11
N LEU A 480 7.84 -8.15 8.00
CA LEU A 480 8.27 -9.40 7.35
C LEU A 480 9.03 -10.34 8.30
N GLY A 481 9.45 -9.87 9.48
CA GLY A 481 10.26 -10.66 10.42
C GLY A 481 11.68 -10.92 9.90
N LEU A 482 12.20 -10.03 9.03
CA LEU A 482 13.48 -10.17 8.35
C LEU A 482 14.46 -9.09 8.82
N GLU A 483 15.73 -9.47 8.97
CA GLU A 483 16.83 -8.53 9.16
C GLU A 483 17.52 -8.30 7.82
N LEU A 484 17.32 -7.13 7.21
CA LEU A 484 18.10 -6.75 6.04
C LEU A 484 19.54 -6.42 6.44
N SER A 485 20.50 -6.96 5.68
CA SER A 485 21.89 -6.53 5.79
C SER A 485 22.03 -5.06 5.38
N ASP A 486 23.11 -4.40 5.79
CA ASP A 486 23.40 -3.02 5.37
C ASP A 486 23.48 -2.89 3.85
N ASP A 487 24.06 -3.89 3.18
CA ASP A 487 24.20 -3.89 1.73
C ASP A 487 22.85 -4.14 1.02
N ASP A 488 21.96 -4.94 1.61
CA ASP A 488 20.60 -5.14 1.07
C ASP A 488 19.76 -3.89 1.27
N ALA A 489 19.85 -3.24 2.44
CA ALA A 489 19.15 -1.98 2.70
C ALA A 489 19.60 -0.87 1.74
N LYS A 490 20.91 -0.75 1.48
CA LYS A 490 21.46 0.18 0.48
C LYS A 490 20.97 -0.13 -0.93
N ALA A 491 20.97 -1.40 -1.32
CA ALA A 491 20.47 -1.81 -2.62
C ALA A 491 18.98 -1.46 -2.78
N VAL A 492 18.15 -1.77 -1.78
CA VAL A 492 16.72 -1.39 -1.76
C VAL A 492 16.54 0.13 -1.83
N ALA A 493 17.35 0.89 -1.08
CA ALA A 493 17.35 2.35 -1.17
C ALA A 493 17.71 2.84 -2.59
N ALA A 494 18.72 2.26 -3.25
CA ALA A 494 19.09 2.58 -4.63
C ALA A 494 17.96 2.27 -5.62
N PHE A 495 17.24 1.15 -5.43
CA PHE A 495 16.04 0.85 -6.19
C PHE A 495 14.96 1.92 -5.98
N ILE A 496 14.62 2.28 -4.74
CA ILE A 496 13.62 3.31 -4.46
C ILE A 496 14.04 4.67 -5.02
N THR A 497 15.34 5.01 -4.99
CA THR A 497 15.86 6.21 -5.65
C THR A 497 15.60 6.21 -7.15
N SER A 498 15.72 5.05 -7.81
CA SER A 498 15.40 4.90 -9.24
C SER A 498 13.92 5.11 -9.59
N LEU A 499 13.03 5.20 -8.59
CA LEU A 499 11.60 5.52 -8.75
C LEU A 499 11.30 7.03 -8.74
N THR A 500 12.31 7.89 -8.67
CA THR A 500 12.14 9.35 -8.71
C THR A 500 11.94 9.82 -10.16
N GLY A 501 10.76 10.36 -10.45
CA GLY A 501 10.38 10.81 -11.79
C GLY A 501 10.72 12.27 -12.09
N GLU A 502 10.16 12.73 -13.20
CA GLU A 502 10.31 14.09 -13.71
C GLU A 502 8.95 14.82 -13.66
N TYR A 503 8.93 16.06 -13.20
CA TYR A 503 7.77 16.96 -13.32
C TYR A 503 8.09 18.06 -14.32
N ASN A 504 7.24 18.24 -15.34
CA ASN A 504 7.48 19.17 -16.46
C ASN A 504 8.86 18.99 -17.14
N GLY A 505 9.33 17.74 -17.21
CA GLY A 505 10.62 17.39 -17.80
C GLY A 505 11.84 17.68 -16.92
N VAL A 506 11.64 18.10 -15.67
CA VAL A 506 12.71 18.33 -14.68
C VAL A 506 12.69 17.19 -13.66
N PRO A 507 13.82 16.48 -13.44
CA PRO A 507 13.89 15.47 -12.39
C PRO A 507 13.63 16.07 -11.01
N LEU A 508 12.79 15.44 -10.19
CA LEU A 508 12.43 16.02 -8.89
C LEU A 508 13.61 16.19 -7.93
N HIS A 509 14.64 15.35 -8.02
CA HIS A 509 15.84 15.48 -7.20
C HIS A 509 16.68 16.72 -7.56
N GLU A 510 16.54 17.26 -8.78
CA GLU A 510 17.15 18.52 -9.18
C GLU A 510 16.31 19.73 -8.72
N MET A 511 14.98 19.57 -8.64
CA MET A 511 14.08 20.60 -8.11
C MET A 511 14.30 20.84 -6.62
N ALA A 512 14.55 19.79 -5.84
CA ALA A 512 14.73 19.87 -4.38
C ALA A 512 16.05 20.55 -3.93
N THR A 513 16.93 20.88 -4.89
CA THR A 513 18.22 21.52 -4.63
C THR A 513 18.27 23.00 -5.01
N GLN A 514 17.16 23.54 -5.52
CA GLN A 514 16.97 24.96 -5.85
C GLN A 514 16.18 25.65 -4.74
#